data_AF-H2B3A7-F1
#
_entry.id   AF-H2B3A7-F1
#
_cell.length_a   1.000
_cell.length_b   1.000
_cell.length_c   1.000
_cell.angle_alpha   90.00
_cell.angle_beta   90.00
_cell.angle_gamma   90.00
#
_symmetry.space_group_name_H-M   'P 1'
#
loop_
_entity.id
_entity.type
_entity.pdbx_description
1 polymer ?
#
loop_
_entity_poly.entity_id
_entity_poly.type
_entity_poly.pdbx_seq_one_letter_code
_entity_poly.pdbx_strand_id
1 'polypeptide(L)'
;GSTGDIIFLGTTTPQLEEIFFELTHNMKQDLGGSGSNLRTPADCIGQARCEYACYDTQALCYDLTQEYQDELHRPAFPYKFKFKFDGCPNCCVASIARSDLSFIGTWKDDIKIDQEAVQGYIGGELLPNAGAHSGRDWGKFDI
;
A
#
# COMPACT_ATOMS: atom_id res chain seq x y z
N GLY A 1 -9.16 -12.15 1.78
CA GLY A 1 -8.52 -10.83 1.89
C GLY A 1 -7.43 -10.72 0.85
N SER A 2 -7.63 -9.88 -0.16
CA SER A 2 -6.72 -9.69 -1.30
C SER A 2 -5.31 -9.27 -0.83
N THR A 3 -4.28 -9.63 -1.57
CA THR A 3 -2.89 -9.48 -1.12
C THR A 3 -2.12 -8.41 -1.91
N GLY A 4 -2.13 -8.48 -3.25
CA GLY A 4 -1.46 -7.51 -4.12
C GLY A 4 -1.05 -8.08 -5.48
N ASP A 5 -1.04 -9.40 -5.61
CA ASP A 5 -0.57 -10.13 -6.80
C ASP A 5 -1.38 -9.83 -8.06
N ILE A 6 -0.69 -9.85 -9.21
CA ILE A 6 -1.33 -10.02 -10.52
C ILE A 6 -1.85 -11.46 -10.61
N ILE A 7 -3.11 -11.62 -11.02
CA ILE A 7 -3.77 -12.93 -11.05
C ILE A 7 -3.95 -13.41 -12.49
N PHE A 8 -3.23 -14.48 -12.86
CA PHE A 8 -3.46 -15.20 -14.11
C PHE A 8 -4.51 -16.30 -13.88
N LEU A 9 -5.76 -15.99 -14.23
CA LEU A 9 -6.91 -16.84 -13.92
C LEU A 9 -7.19 -17.85 -15.04
N GLY A 10 -6.69 -19.08 -14.85
CA GLY A 10 -7.01 -20.23 -15.70
C GLY A 10 -5.86 -20.62 -16.63
N THR A 11 -5.35 -21.83 -16.42
CA THR A 11 -4.37 -22.49 -17.28
C THR A 11 -4.43 -24.00 -17.02
N THR A 12 -3.54 -24.79 -17.64
CA THR A 12 -3.42 -26.23 -17.41
C THR A 12 -2.09 -26.58 -16.75
N THR A 13 -2.00 -27.71 -16.06
CA THR A 13 -0.77 -28.16 -15.37
C THR A 13 0.48 -28.12 -16.27
N PRO A 14 0.44 -28.56 -17.55
CA PRO A 14 1.63 -28.51 -18.42
C PRO A 14 2.14 -27.09 -18.72
N GLN A 15 1.33 -26.06 -18.53
CA GLN A 15 1.72 -24.67 -18.81
C GLN A 15 2.39 -23.98 -17.63
N LEU A 16 2.38 -24.57 -16.42
CA LEU A 16 2.88 -23.90 -15.22
C LEU A 16 4.37 -23.57 -15.32
N GLU A 17 5.19 -24.56 -15.70
CA GLU A 17 6.64 -24.37 -15.84
C GLU A 17 6.98 -23.51 -17.07
N GLU A 18 6.25 -23.65 -18.17
CA GLU A 18 6.44 -22.81 -19.37
C GLU A 18 6.20 -21.33 -19.06
N ILE A 19 5.10 -21.03 -18.35
CA ILE A 19 4.79 -19.67 -17.90
C ILE A 19 5.87 -19.17 -16.92
N PHE A 20 6.26 -19.99 -15.96
CA PHE A 20 7.28 -19.60 -14.98
C PHE A 20 8.64 -19.33 -15.63
N PHE A 21 9.02 -20.14 -16.62
CA PHE A 21 10.24 -19.95 -17.40
C PHE A 21 10.20 -18.61 -18.16
N GLU A 22 9.12 -18.33 -18.87
CA GLU A 22 8.93 -17.07 -19.59
C GLU A 22 8.95 -15.85 -18.66
N LEU A 23 8.24 -15.91 -17.53
CA LEU A 23 8.21 -14.83 -16.53
C LEU A 23 9.62 -14.52 -16.00
N THR A 24 10.38 -15.55 -15.65
CA THR A 24 11.71 -15.37 -15.04
C THR A 24 12.79 -15.00 -16.06
N HIS A 25 12.85 -15.68 -17.20
CA HIS A 25 13.94 -15.52 -18.18
C HIS A 25 13.73 -14.31 -19.10
N ASN A 26 12.48 -14.02 -19.47
CA ASN A 26 12.18 -12.98 -20.45
C ASN A 26 11.59 -11.72 -19.82
N MET A 27 10.87 -11.84 -18.69
CA MET A 27 10.21 -10.70 -18.04
C MET A 27 10.87 -10.25 -16.73
N LYS A 28 11.83 -11.03 -16.20
CA LYS A 28 12.47 -10.80 -14.89
C LYS A 28 11.45 -10.63 -13.75
N GLN A 29 10.39 -11.42 -13.81
CA GLN A 29 9.29 -11.39 -12.85
C GLN A 29 9.17 -12.74 -12.16
N ASP A 30 8.99 -12.72 -10.84
CA ASP A 30 8.76 -13.93 -10.04
C ASP A 30 7.27 -14.12 -9.71
N LEU A 31 6.95 -15.26 -9.12
CA LEU A 31 5.65 -15.62 -8.59
C LEU A 31 5.36 -14.92 -7.25
N GLY A 32 4.08 -14.79 -6.93
CA GLY A 32 3.62 -14.37 -5.61
C GLY A 32 3.65 -15.50 -4.57
N GLY A 33 3.33 -15.16 -3.31
CA GLY A 33 3.33 -16.11 -2.19
C GLY A 33 1.97 -16.78 -1.91
N SER A 34 1.96 -18.10 -1.69
CA SER A 34 0.79 -18.85 -1.21
C SER A 34 1.17 -20.02 -0.30
N GLY A 35 0.31 -20.39 0.67
CA GLY A 35 0.61 -21.43 1.67
C GLY A 35 0.87 -20.89 3.08
N SER A 36 1.60 -21.66 3.90
CA SER A 36 2.00 -21.26 5.26
C SER A 36 3.39 -20.60 5.25
N ASN A 37 3.44 -19.43 4.64
CA ASN A 37 4.62 -18.60 4.35
C ASN A 37 4.30 -17.11 4.55
N LEU A 38 5.32 -16.27 4.37
CA LEU A 38 5.11 -14.87 4.01
C LEU A 38 4.33 -14.80 2.69
N ARG A 39 3.33 -13.94 2.64
CA ARG A 39 2.62 -13.61 1.39
C ARG A 39 3.14 -12.31 0.83
N THR A 40 2.90 -12.10 -0.45
CA THR A 40 3.24 -10.89 -1.19
C THR A 40 2.92 -9.63 -0.40
N PRO A 41 3.94 -8.87 0.02
CA PRO A 41 3.73 -7.59 0.68
C PRO A 41 3.05 -6.58 -0.26
N ALA A 42 2.38 -5.59 0.31
CA ALA A 42 1.74 -4.52 -0.44
C ALA A 42 1.72 -3.22 0.34
N ASP A 43 1.79 -2.11 -0.38
CA ASP A 43 1.88 -0.77 0.18
C ASP A 43 0.85 0.20 -0.42
N CYS A 44 0.66 1.35 0.22
CA CYS A 44 -0.02 2.48 -0.39
C CYS A 44 0.92 3.26 -1.32
N ILE A 45 0.37 4.14 -2.18
CA ILE A 45 1.17 4.91 -3.14
C ILE A 45 2.32 5.73 -2.51
N GLY A 46 2.25 6.03 -1.22
CA GLY A 46 3.33 6.66 -0.47
C GLY A 46 3.79 7.99 -1.08
N GLN A 47 5.09 8.23 -1.00
CA GLN A 47 5.72 9.48 -1.44
C GLN A 47 5.66 9.70 -2.95
N ALA A 48 5.34 8.68 -3.75
CA ALA A 48 5.24 8.84 -5.20
C ALA A 48 4.13 9.81 -5.61
N ARG A 49 3.06 9.94 -4.81
CA ARG A 49 1.94 10.84 -5.14
C ARG A 49 1.06 11.24 -3.94
N CYS A 50 1.57 11.19 -2.71
CA CYS A 50 0.82 11.63 -1.54
C CYS A 50 1.70 12.49 -0.64
N GLU A 51 1.21 13.70 -0.37
CA GLU A 51 1.83 14.71 0.50
C GLU A 51 1.75 14.35 1.99
N TYR A 52 0.98 13.31 2.36
CA TYR A 52 0.85 12.83 3.75
C TYR A 52 1.80 11.67 4.10
N ALA A 53 2.56 11.17 3.13
CA ALA A 53 3.43 10.01 3.34
C ALA A 53 4.60 10.34 4.29
N CYS A 54 4.65 9.67 5.44
CA CYS A 54 5.66 9.90 6.47
C CYS A 54 6.97 9.12 6.24
N TYR A 55 7.00 8.17 5.30
CA TYR A 55 8.18 7.42 4.88
C TYR A 55 7.96 6.87 3.46
N ASP A 56 9.02 6.36 2.85
CA ASP A 56 8.96 5.70 1.54
C ASP A 56 8.40 4.28 1.69
N THR A 57 7.09 4.14 1.51
CA THR A 57 6.37 2.86 1.65
C THR A 57 6.76 1.86 0.56
N GLN A 58 6.97 2.33 -0.66
CA GLN A 58 7.31 1.48 -1.81
C GLN A 58 8.71 0.92 -1.66
N ALA A 59 9.68 1.74 -1.24
CA ALA A 59 11.04 1.28 -1.01
C ALA A 59 11.09 0.20 0.08
N LEU A 60 10.44 0.41 1.23
CA LEU A 60 10.42 -0.59 2.30
C LEU A 60 9.67 -1.86 1.91
N CYS A 61 8.55 -1.72 1.17
CA CYS A 61 7.80 -2.86 0.67
C CYS A 61 8.66 -3.72 -0.27
N TYR A 62 9.36 -3.09 -1.21
CA TYR A 62 10.25 -3.76 -2.14
C TYR A 62 11.42 -4.43 -1.41
N ASP A 63 12.12 -3.69 -0.54
CA ASP A 63 13.30 -4.16 0.19
C ASP A 63 12.98 -5.41 1.02
N LEU A 64 11.91 -5.38 1.82
CA LEU A 64 11.51 -6.55 2.62
C LEU A 64 10.94 -7.69 1.77
N THR A 65 10.39 -7.40 0.59
CA THR A 65 9.99 -8.46 -0.35
C THR A 65 11.21 -9.19 -0.91
N GLN A 66 12.30 -8.47 -1.19
CA GLN A 66 13.56 -9.06 -1.67
C GLN A 66 14.33 -9.78 -0.55
N GLU A 67 14.39 -9.19 0.64
CA GLU A 67 15.06 -9.78 1.80
C GLU A 67 14.47 -11.13 2.19
N TYR A 68 13.14 -11.24 2.25
CA TYR A 68 12.43 -12.44 2.70
C TYR A 68 11.86 -13.29 1.55
N GLN A 69 12.60 -13.38 0.44
CA GLN A 69 12.21 -14.21 -0.72
C GLN A 69 12.08 -15.69 -0.34
N ASP A 70 12.96 -16.22 0.50
CA ASP A 70 12.91 -17.62 0.91
C ASP A 70 11.63 -17.92 1.71
N GLU A 71 11.32 -17.10 2.71
CA GLU A 71 10.13 -17.22 3.53
C GLU A 71 8.83 -16.99 2.75
N LEU A 72 8.90 -16.33 1.58
CA LEU A 72 7.78 -16.14 0.67
C LEU A 72 7.58 -17.36 -0.25
N HIS A 73 8.65 -17.87 -0.86
CA HIS A 73 8.56 -18.98 -1.82
C HIS A 73 8.50 -20.37 -1.16
N ARG A 74 9.01 -20.53 0.06
CA ARG A 74 9.13 -21.83 0.74
C ARG A 74 8.42 -21.80 2.10
N PRO A 75 7.23 -22.43 2.21
CA PRO A 75 6.46 -22.48 3.46
C PRO A 75 7.24 -23.03 4.66
N ALA A 76 7.66 -22.13 5.56
CA ALA A 76 8.39 -22.45 6.79
C ALA A 76 7.65 -22.04 8.08
N PHE A 77 6.47 -21.43 7.96
CA PHE A 77 5.71 -20.91 9.10
C PHE A 77 4.55 -21.84 9.50
N PRO A 78 4.04 -21.74 10.74
CA PRO A 78 2.85 -22.49 11.15
C PRO A 78 1.60 -22.15 10.32
N TYR A 79 1.49 -20.90 9.87
CA TYR A 79 0.41 -20.45 9.00
C TYR A 79 0.85 -19.24 8.15
N LYS A 80 -0.09 -18.66 7.38
CA LYS A 80 0.19 -17.50 6.53
C LYS A 80 0.62 -16.29 7.37
N PHE A 81 1.55 -15.50 6.84
CA PHE A 81 1.98 -14.23 7.42
C PHE A 81 1.98 -13.15 6.35
N LYS A 82 1.61 -11.91 6.69
CA LYS A 82 1.49 -10.80 5.75
C LYS A 82 2.12 -9.53 6.29
N PHE A 83 2.85 -8.83 5.43
CA PHE A 83 3.26 -7.44 5.64
C PHE A 83 2.36 -6.50 4.83
N LYS A 84 2.06 -5.32 5.38
CA LYS A 84 1.50 -4.19 4.63
C LYS A 84 1.99 -2.85 5.16
N PHE A 85 2.17 -1.90 4.26
CA PHE A 85 2.83 -0.62 4.53
C PHE A 85 1.93 0.56 4.18
N ASP A 86 1.49 1.28 5.20
CA ASP A 86 0.74 2.53 5.07
C ASP A 86 1.61 3.71 5.45
N GLY A 87 1.68 4.71 4.56
CA GLY A 87 2.51 5.91 4.76
C GLY A 87 1.98 6.87 5.82
N CYS A 88 0.70 6.74 6.21
CA CYS A 88 0.07 7.55 7.25
C CYS A 88 -1.16 6.82 7.85
N PRO A 89 -1.78 7.35 8.93
CA PRO A 89 -2.92 6.71 9.58
C PRO A 89 -4.21 6.61 8.75
N ASN A 90 -4.32 7.28 7.59
CA ASN A 90 -5.45 7.10 6.67
C ASN A 90 -5.53 5.68 6.09
N CYS A 91 -4.44 4.91 6.18
CA CYS A 91 -4.45 3.45 6.01
C CYS A 91 -5.00 2.99 4.64
N CYS A 92 -4.53 3.61 3.55
CA CYS A 92 -5.04 3.38 2.19
C CYS A 92 -4.84 1.94 1.67
N VAL A 93 -3.82 1.18 2.12
CA VAL A 93 -3.69 -0.26 1.82
C VAL A 93 -4.36 -1.16 2.88
N ALA A 94 -4.92 -0.55 3.92
CA ALA A 94 -5.63 -1.18 5.02
C ALA A 94 -4.76 -2.20 5.78
N SER A 95 -3.49 -1.84 6.06
CA SER A 95 -2.54 -2.72 6.75
C SER A 95 -3.10 -3.26 8.07
N ILE A 96 -3.62 -2.39 8.93
CA ILE A 96 -4.15 -2.75 10.26
C ILE A 96 -5.23 -3.85 10.24
N ALA A 97 -5.95 -4.00 9.12
CA ALA A 97 -7.04 -4.98 8.99
C ALA A 97 -6.67 -6.20 8.12
N ARG A 98 -5.57 -6.13 7.35
CA ARG A 98 -5.27 -7.08 6.26
C ARG A 98 -3.82 -7.55 6.22
N SER A 99 -3.05 -7.29 7.26
CA SER A 99 -1.73 -7.87 7.49
C SER A 99 -1.57 -8.39 8.91
N ASP A 100 -0.67 -9.34 9.08
CA ASP A 100 -0.29 -9.88 10.39
C ASP A 100 0.71 -8.94 11.07
N LEU A 101 1.52 -8.23 10.27
CA LEU A 101 2.36 -7.11 10.70
C LEU A 101 2.03 -5.86 9.85
N SER A 102 1.63 -4.78 10.53
CA SER A 102 1.25 -3.51 9.90
C SER A 102 2.29 -2.43 10.19
N PHE A 103 2.77 -1.77 9.14
CA PHE A 103 3.69 -0.63 9.24
C PHE A 103 2.90 0.64 8.91
N ILE A 104 2.68 1.51 9.90
CA ILE A 104 1.86 2.72 9.73
C ILE A 104 2.70 3.94 10.10
N GLY A 105 2.92 4.82 9.11
CA GLY A 105 3.74 6.01 9.24
C GLY A 105 3.12 7.06 10.14
N THR A 106 3.98 7.81 10.84
CA THR A 106 3.59 8.94 11.67
C THR A 106 4.77 9.90 11.83
N TRP A 107 4.54 11.02 12.50
CA TRP A 107 5.54 12.00 12.90
C TRP A 107 5.49 12.19 14.42
N LYS A 108 6.50 12.87 14.99
CA LYS A 108 6.63 13.06 16.46
C LYS A 108 6.71 14.53 16.86
N ASP A 109 6.97 15.41 15.90
CA ASP A 109 6.98 16.86 16.05
C ASP A 109 5.58 17.47 15.86
N ASP A 110 5.51 18.80 15.84
CA ASP A 110 4.24 19.52 15.73
C ASP A 110 3.69 19.53 14.29
N ILE A 111 2.37 19.61 14.17
CA ILE A 111 1.73 19.86 12.87
C ILE A 111 2.14 21.25 12.36
N LYS A 112 2.51 21.32 11.07
CA LYS A 112 2.86 22.58 10.41
C LYS A 112 1.59 23.35 10.07
N ILE A 113 1.46 24.58 10.56
CA ILE A 113 0.27 25.42 10.37
C ILE A 113 0.66 26.65 9.54
N ASP A 114 0.01 26.80 8.38
CA ASP A 114 0.07 28.00 7.55
C ASP A 114 -1.21 28.83 7.76
N GLN A 115 -1.06 29.99 8.41
CA GLN A 115 -2.19 30.86 8.75
C GLN A 115 -2.82 31.53 7.52
N GLU A 116 -2.06 31.73 6.43
CA GLU A 116 -2.61 32.28 5.19
C GLU A 116 -3.55 31.26 4.54
N ALA A 117 -3.12 30.00 4.45
CA ALA A 117 -3.98 28.91 3.97
C ALA A 117 -5.23 28.72 4.84
N VAL A 118 -5.11 28.82 6.18
CA VAL A 118 -6.25 28.78 7.11
C VAL A 118 -7.27 29.87 6.77
N GLN A 119 -6.82 31.12 6.56
CA GLN A 119 -7.73 32.19 6.14
C GLN A 119 -8.32 31.93 4.75
N GLY A 120 -7.57 31.32 3.82
CA GLY A 120 -8.07 30.89 2.52
C GLY A 120 -9.24 29.88 2.61
N TYR A 121 -9.19 28.95 3.57
CA TYR A 121 -10.32 28.05 3.86
C TYR A 121 -11.53 28.81 4.44
N ILE A 122 -11.32 29.69 5.44
CA ILE A 122 -12.39 30.49 6.06
C ILE A 122 -13.05 31.43 5.02
N GLY A 123 -12.25 32.01 4.13
CA GLY A 123 -12.70 32.88 3.04
C GLY A 123 -13.40 32.14 1.89
N GLY A 124 -13.31 30.81 1.84
CA GLY A 124 -13.88 29.98 0.78
C GLY A 124 -13.07 29.91 -0.52
N GLU A 125 -11.82 30.40 -0.50
CA GLU A 125 -10.88 30.29 -1.63
C GLU A 125 -10.36 28.85 -1.78
N LEU A 126 -10.18 28.15 -0.65
CA LEU A 126 -9.81 26.74 -0.59
C LEU A 126 -11.02 25.89 -0.17
N LEU A 127 -11.27 24.80 -0.90
CA LEU A 127 -12.39 23.90 -0.62
C LEU A 127 -12.01 22.87 0.45
N PRO A 128 -12.84 22.67 1.50
CA PRO A 128 -12.56 21.68 2.54
C PRO A 128 -12.44 20.26 1.96
N ASN A 129 -11.51 19.48 2.51
CA ASN A 129 -11.24 18.10 2.08
C ASN A 129 -10.97 17.98 0.56
N ALA A 130 -10.22 18.95 0.01
CA ALA A 130 -9.90 19.06 -1.42
C ALA A 130 -11.13 18.97 -2.36
N GLY A 131 -12.30 19.38 -1.89
CA GLY A 131 -13.54 19.36 -2.69
C GLY A 131 -14.24 17.99 -2.78
N ALA A 132 -13.88 17.02 -1.94
CA ALA A 132 -14.47 15.68 -1.92
C ALA A 132 -16.02 15.67 -1.77
N HIS A 133 -16.60 16.76 -1.26
CA HIS A 133 -18.05 16.89 -0.99
C HIS A 133 -18.78 17.85 -1.93
N SER A 134 -18.15 18.28 -3.03
CA SER A 134 -18.70 19.27 -3.98
C SER A 134 -19.99 18.83 -4.70
N GLY A 135 -20.35 17.55 -4.64
CA GLY A 135 -21.59 17.02 -5.22
C GLY A 135 -22.88 17.36 -4.45
N ARG A 136 -22.80 18.06 -3.31
CA ARG A 136 -23.96 18.51 -2.51
C ARG A 136 -23.67 19.86 -1.88
N ASP A 137 -24.72 20.68 -1.72
CA ASP A 137 -24.64 21.91 -0.93
C ASP A 137 -24.67 21.57 0.57
N TRP A 138 -23.56 21.86 1.25
CA TRP A 138 -23.38 21.68 2.69
C TRP A 138 -23.35 23.01 3.46
N GLY A 139 -23.59 24.13 2.77
CA GLY A 139 -23.36 25.47 3.31
C GLY A 139 -21.88 25.90 3.22
N LYS A 140 -21.59 27.07 3.80
CA LYS A 140 -20.22 27.57 3.89
C LYS A 140 -19.40 26.71 4.86
N PHE A 141 -18.09 26.62 4.60
CA PHE A 141 -17.16 26.02 5.55
C PHE A 141 -17.19 26.80 6.87
N ASP A 142 -17.21 26.06 7.98
CA ASP A 142 -17.17 26.56 9.34
C ASP A 142 -16.06 25.77 10.06
N ILE A 143 -15.03 26.47 10.56
CA ILE A 143 -13.74 25.90 10.99
C ILE A 143 -13.75 25.40 12.44
#